data_AF-A0A1Q7DAW0-F1
#
_entry.id   AF-A0A1Q7DAW0-F1
#
_cell.length_a   1.000
_cell.length_b   1.000
_cell.length_c   1.000
_cell.angle_alpha   90.00
_cell.angle_beta   90.00
_cell.angle_gamma   90.00
#
_symmetry.space_group_name_H-M   'P 1'
#
loop_
_entity.id
_entity.type
_entity.pdbx_description
1 polymer ?
#
loop_
_entity_poly.entity_id
_entity_poly.type
_entity_poly.pdbx_seq_one_letter_code
_entity_poly.pdbx_strand_id
1 'polypeptide(L)'
;MTIPTDLLSGIAICVTAAALLALVSWRLHQPLILAYLLAGVIIGPIGFRWVTDLASIQTVAEIGLILLLFVIGLEIDLKKLAAAGAPMLVTGALQVPICIALGLGYFALLGAHVGGGDYSLLYLAACMSLSSTLVVVKILNDRMELDTLPGRITLGVLVIQDLWAVVMLAVQPNISNPDLLPLALSLWKGALLVVGGLALSKYVLPYLFRSVAKAPELVLVTALAWCFFLAGIASFIGLSREMGALIAGVSLSTFPYNLDVMAKATSIRDFFVTLFFVALGASSRSSSHFWACPRIRTRSALTS
;
A
#
# COMPACT_ATOMS: atom_id res chain seq x y z
N MET A 1 28.10 -7.50 18.18
CA MET A 1 28.96 -7.19 17.03
C MET A 1 28.07 -6.68 15.91
N THR A 2 27.99 -5.37 15.69
CA THR A 2 27.28 -4.81 14.53
C THR A 2 28.26 -4.78 13.37
N ILE A 3 28.06 -5.68 12.41
CA ILE A 3 28.80 -5.62 11.15
C ILE A 3 28.38 -4.28 10.49
N PRO A 4 29.30 -3.40 10.08
CA PRO A 4 28.93 -2.25 9.26
C PRO A 4 28.38 -2.80 7.95
N THR A 5 27.05 -2.86 7.83
CA THR A 5 26.41 -3.43 6.65
C THR A 5 26.22 -2.33 5.63
N ASP A 6 27.03 -2.34 4.58
CA ASP A 6 26.71 -1.65 3.33
C ASP A 6 25.36 -2.15 2.79
N LEU A 7 24.63 -1.33 2.04
CA LEU A 7 23.31 -1.66 1.47
C LEU A 7 23.25 -3.06 0.84
N LEU A 8 24.31 -3.45 0.10
CA LEU A 8 24.42 -4.76 -0.53
C LEU A 8 24.38 -5.91 0.49
N SER A 9 25.13 -5.78 1.58
CA SER A 9 25.15 -6.79 2.64
C SER A 9 23.81 -6.86 3.39
N GLY A 10 23.14 -5.71 3.58
CA GLY A 10 21.79 -5.66 4.13
C GLY A 10 20.78 -6.42 3.26
N ILE A 11 20.80 -6.18 1.94
CA ILE A 11 19.97 -6.91 0.97
C ILE A 11 20.29 -8.41 1.01
N ALA A 12 21.57 -8.79 1.02
CA ALA A 12 21.96 -10.19 1.08
C ALA A 12 21.42 -10.90 2.32
N ILE A 13 21.53 -10.28 3.51
CA ILE A 13 20.98 -10.81 4.77
C ILE A 13 19.46 -10.92 4.69
N CYS A 14 18.77 -9.89 4.20
CA CYS A 14 17.32 -9.88 4.05
C CYS A 14 16.83 -11.01 3.14
N VAL A 15 17.42 -11.16 1.95
CA VAL A 15 17.00 -12.17 0.96
C VAL A 15 17.32 -13.58 1.45
N THR A 16 18.51 -13.80 2.02
CA THR A 16 18.90 -15.14 2.51
C THR A 16 18.01 -15.61 3.65
N ALA A 17 17.74 -14.75 4.64
CA ALA A 17 16.84 -15.07 5.73
C ALA A 17 15.39 -15.26 5.25
N ALA A 18 14.91 -14.41 4.34
CA ALA A 18 13.59 -14.56 3.72
C ALA A 18 13.47 -15.90 2.99
N ALA A 19 14.49 -16.33 2.24
CA ALA A 19 14.50 -17.60 1.53
C ALA A 19 14.48 -18.81 2.50
N LEU A 20 15.27 -18.76 3.58
CA LEU A 20 15.30 -19.81 4.60
C LEU A 20 13.94 -19.96 5.28
N LEU A 21 13.35 -18.86 5.73
CA LEU A 21 12.03 -18.90 6.38
C LEU A 21 10.93 -19.24 5.38
N ALA A 22 11.01 -18.77 4.14
CA ALA A 22 10.07 -19.15 3.09
C ALA A 22 10.08 -20.64 2.82
N LEU A 23 11.25 -21.30 2.81
CA LEU A 23 11.36 -22.74 2.67
C LEU A 23 10.67 -23.48 3.83
N VAL A 24 10.83 -22.98 5.06
CA VAL A 24 10.17 -23.53 6.25
C VAL A 24 8.65 -23.33 6.16
N SER A 25 8.19 -22.12 5.87
CA SER A 25 6.76 -21.80 5.73
C SER A 25 6.09 -22.55 4.58
N TRP A 26 6.80 -22.76 3.48
CA TRP A 26 6.32 -23.56 2.35
C TRP A 26 6.05 -25.01 2.76
N ARG A 27 6.93 -25.63 3.57
CA ARG A 27 6.68 -26.97 4.14
C ARG A 27 5.49 -26.99 5.10
N LEU A 28 5.22 -25.88 5.78
CA LEU A 28 4.11 -25.72 6.72
C LEU A 28 2.80 -25.27 6.03
N HIS A 29 2.76 -25.18 4.69
CA HIS A 29 1.62 -24.69 3.91
C HIS A 29 1.15 -23.27 4.33
N GLN A 30 2.07 -22.45 4.82
CA GLN A 30 1.79 -21.07 5.24
C GLN A 30 2.06 -20.08 4.09
N PRO A 31 1.31 -18.97 3.98
CA PRO A 31 1.58 -17.91 3.01
C PRO A 31 3.00 -17.35 3.13
N LEU A 32 3.70 -17.23 2.00
CA LEU A 32 5.08 -16.73 1.92
C LEU A 32 5.25 -15.32 2.53
N ILE A 33 4.19 -14.51 2.49
CA ILE A 33 4.16 -13.16 3.09
C ILE A 33 4.54 -13.21 4.57
N LEU A 34 3.99 -14.19 5.31
CA LEU A 34 4.24 -14.34 6.74
C LEU A 34 5.70 -14.65 7.00
N ALA A 35 6.31 -15.50 6.15
CA ALA A 35 7.73 -15.85 6.25
C ALA A 35 8.64 -14.63 6.07
N TYR A 36 8.34 -13.80 5.07
CA TYR A 36 9.12 -12.58 4.79
C TYR A 36 9.00 -11.55 5.91
N LEU A 37 7.79 -11.39 6.47
CA LEU A 37 7.56 -10.48 7.59
C LEU A 37 8.29 -10.97 8.85
N LEU A 38 8.23 -12.27 9.16
CA LEU A 38 8.98 -12.88 10.26
C LEU A 38 10.49 -12.75 10.06
N ALA A 39 10.99 -12.92 8.84
CA ALA A 39 12.41 -12.69 8.52
C ALA A 39 12.81 -11.27 8.89
N GLY A 40 11.99 -10.28 8.52
CA GLY A 40 12.16 -8.89 8.91
C GLY A 40 12.24 -8.69 10.42
N VAL A 41 11.30 -9.26 11.18
CA VAL A 41 11.26 -9.14 12.64
C VAL A 41 12.52 -9.75 13.29
N ILE A 42 12.99 -10.89 12.79
CA ILE A 42 14.16 -11.62 13.31
C ILE A 42 15.46 -10.87 13.00
N ILE A 43 15.62 -10.37 11.78
CA ILE A 43 16.84 -9.65 11.34
C ILE A 43 16.87 -8.23 11.89
N GLY A 44 15.68 -7.64 12.06
CA GLY A 44 15.47 -6.27 12.50
C GLY A 44 15.94 -5.99 13.93
N PRO A 45 15.69 -4.77 14.41
CA PRO A 45 16.22 -4.29 15.68
C PRO A 45 15.66 -5.04 16.90
N ILE A 46 14.52 -5.72 16.75
CA ILE A 46 13.90 -6.55 17.81
C ILE A 46 14.65 -7.88 18.00
N GLY A 47 15.12 -8.49 16.91
CA GLY A 47 15.84 -9.76 16.95
C GLY A 47 17.36 -9.56 17.04
N PHE A 48 18.07 -9.91 15.97
CA PHE A 48 19.53 -9.97 15.97
C PHE A 48 20.24 -8.64 15.64
N ARG A 49 19.49 -7.59 15.24
CA ARG A 49 20.03 -6.27 14.87
C ARG A 49 21.11 -6.34 13.78
N TRP A 50 20.96 -7.24 12.81
CA TRP A 50 21.96 -7.46 11.77
C TRP A 50 21.95 -6.38 10.68
N VAL A 51 20.86 -5.62 10.59
CA VAL A 51 20.72 -4.53 9.62
C VAL A 51 20.79 -3.19 10.34
N THR A 52 21.80 -2.39 10.03
CA THR A 52 22.00 -1.06 10.63
C THR A 52 21.41 0.07 9.77
N ASP A 53 21.30 -0.12 8.45
CA ASP A 53 20.77 0.88 7.52
C ASP A 53 19.33 0.54 7.08
N LEU A 54 18.38 0.73 8.00
CA LEU A 54 16.95 0.53 7.70
C LEU A 54 16.45 1.53 6.65
N ALA A 55 17.01 2.74 6.59
CA ALA A 55 16.52 3.80 5.71
C ALA A 55 16.71 3.43 4.23
N SER A 56 17.91 2.99 3.85
CA SER A 56 18.17 2.58 2.47
C SER A 56 17.37 1.32 2.07
N ILE A 57 17.19 0.37 2.99
CA ILE A 57 16.35 -0.80 2.76
C ILE A 57 14.88 -0.42 2.60
N GLN A 58 14.38 0.56 3.35
CA GLN A 58 13.02 1.09 3.18
C GLN A 58 12.84 1.75 1.80
N THR A 59 13.82 2.50 1.31
CA THR A 59 13.77 3.08 -0.04
C THR A 59 13.70 1.99 -1.12
N VAL A 60 14.49 0.92 -0.98
CA VAL A 60 14.46 -0.22 -1.91
C VAL A 60 13.15 -0.99 -1.82
N ALA A 61 12.61 -1.16 -0.61
CA ALA A 61 11.32 -1.78 -0.35
C ALA A 61 10.16 -1.01 -1.02
N GLU A 62 10.20 0.31 -0.99
CA GLU A 62 9.18 1.15 -1.62
C GLU A 62 9.09 0.93 -3.13
N ILE A 63 10.22 0.66 -3.79
CA ILE A 63 10.25 0.26 -5.20
C ILE A 63 9.47 -1.04 -5.42
N GLY A 64 9.60 -2.02 -4.53
CA GLY A 64 8.86 -3.28 -4.60
C GLY A 64 7.36 -3.12 -4.50
N LEU A 65 6.94 -2.20 -3.65
CA LEU A 65 5.54 -1.81 -3.51
C LEU A 65 5.00 -1.14 -4.79
N ILE A 66 5.74 -0.18 -5.36
CA ILE A 66 5.39 0.46 -6.64
C ILE A 66 5.25 -0.60 -7.75
N LEU A 67 6.22 -1.51 -7.87
CA LEU A 67 6.19 -2.57 -8.88
C LEU A 67 5.06 -3.57 -8.67
N LEU A 68 4.73 -3.89 -7.41
CA LEU A 68 3.60 -4.75 -7.06
C LEU A 68 2.31 -4.19 -7.64
N LEU A 69 1.98 -2.95 -7.26
CA LEU A 69 0.74 -2.30 -7.70
C LEU A 69 0.72 -2.01 -9.19
N PHE A 70 1.88 -1.76 -9.80
CA PHE A 70 1.99 -1.68 -11.25
C PHE A 70 1.61 -2.98 -11.95
N VAL A 71 2.20 -4.11 -11.54
CA VAL A 71 1.88 -5.41 -12.14
C VAL A 71 0.43 -5.79 -11.90
N ILE A 72 -0.10 -5.55 -10.70
CA ILE A 72 -1.53 -5.72 -10.42
C ILE A 72 -2.36 -4.86 -11.38
N GLY A 73 -1.99 -3.60 -11.58
CA GLY A 73 -2.66 -2.71 -12.51
C GLY A 73 -2.68 -3.27 -13.94
N LEU A 74 -1.62 -3.94 -14.39
CA LEU A 74 -1.55 -4.60 -15.71
C LEU A 74 -2.54 -5.76 -15.84
N GLU A 75 -2.82 -6.47 -14.75
CA GLU A 75 -3.77 -7.59 -14.71
C GLU A 75 -5.23 -7.12 -14.66
N ILE A 76 -5.48 -5.88 -14.24
CA ILE A 76 -6.84 -5.35 -14.12
C ILE A 76 -7.43 -5.09 -15.52
N ASP A 77 -8.50 -5.82 -15.82
CA ASP A 77 -9.40 -5.50 -16.93
C ASP A 77 -10.45 -4.47 -16.50
N LEU A 78 -10.26 -3.23 -16.95
CA LEU A 78 -11.17 -2.11 -16.67
C LEU A 78 -12.63 -2.39 -17.06
N LYS A 79 -12.88 -3.13 -18.14
CA LYS A 79 -14.25 -3.43 -18.58
C LYS A 79 -14.93 -4.37 -17.60
N LYS A 80 -14.19 -5.37 -17.13
CA LYS A 80 -14.69 -6.34 -16.17
C LYS A 80 -14.80 -5.77 -14.77
N LEU A 81 -13.91 -4.85 -14.39
CA LEU A 81 -14.02 -4.09 -13.14
C LEU A 81 -15.25 -3.17 -13.18
N ALA A 82 -15.48 -2.46 -14.28
CA ALA A 82 -16.69 -1.65 -14.47
C ALA A 82 -17.97 -2.51 -14.47
N ALA A 83 -17.89 -3.76 -14.95
CA ALA A 83 -19.01 -4.71 -14.89
C ALA A 83 -19.35 -5.15 -13.45
N ALA A 84 -18.43 -5.04 -12.49
CA ALA A 84 -18.75 -5.21 -11.07
C ALA A 84 -19.71 -4.11 -10.55
N GLY A 85 -19.83 -2.99 -11.30
CA GLY A 85 -20.95 -2.07 -11.26
C GLY A 85 -21.19 -1.38 -9.92
N ALA A 86 -22.48 -1.15 -9.63
CA ALA A 86 -22.94 -0.51 -8.40
C ALA A 86 -22.51 -1.24 -7.11
N PRO A 87 -22.51 -2.59 -7.02
CA PRO A 87 -22.04 -3.29 -5.83
C PRO A 87 -20.65 -2.86 -5.37
N MET A 88 -19.68 -2.75 -6.29
CA MET A 88 -18.32 -2.30 -5.99
C MET A 88 -18.29 -0.86 -5.46
N LEU A 89 -18.99 0.06 -6.14
CA LEU A 89 -19.03 1.48 -5.75
C LEU A 89 -19.71 1.69 -4.40
N VAL A 90 -20.87 1.05 -4.20
CA VAL A 90 -21.66 1.18 -2.97
C VAL A 90 -20.91 0.58 -1.78
N THR A 91 -20.33 -0.62 -1.95
CA THR A 91 -19.56 -1.24 -0.88
C THR A 91 -18.30 -0.44 -0.54
N GLY A 92 -17.53 0.01 -1.53
CA GLY A 92 -16.33 0.83 -1.27
C GLY A 92 -16.65 2.19 -0.65
N ALA A 93 -17.72 2.84 -1.10
CA ALA A 93 -18.14 4.14 -0.55
C ALA A 93 -18.66 4.03 0.88
N LEU A 94 -19.41 2.96 1.21
CA LEU A 94 -20.05 2.81 2.51
C LEU A 94 -19.21 2.05 3.55
N GLN A 95 -18.29 1.17 3.13
CA GLN A 95 -17.50 0.33 4.03
C GLN A 95 -16.76 1.18 5.09
N VAL A 96 -15.98 2.17 4.66
CA VAL A 96 -15.19 3.00 5.59
C VAL A 96 -16.07 3.77 6.58
N PRO A 97 -17.09 4.54 6.17
CA PRO A 97 -18.01 5.20 7.09
C PRO A 97 -18.71 4.25 8.07
N ILE A 98 -19.19 3.10 7.58
CA ILE A 98 -19.86 2.10 8.42
C ILE A 98 -18.89 1.55 9.46
N CYS A 99 -17.66 1.20 9.08
CA CYS A 99 -16.65 0.71 10.01
C CYS A 99 -16.27 1.75 11.07
N ILE A 100 -16.18 3.04 10.70
CA ILE A 100 -15.95 4.13 11.67
C ILE A 100 -17.12 4.23 12.64
N ALA A 101 -18.36 4.21 12.15
CA ALA A 101 -19.55 4.29 12.99
C ALA A 101 -19.63 3.12 13.98
N LEU A 102 -19.32 1.90 13.51
CA LEU A 102 -19.23 0.71 14.36
C LEU A 102 -18.11 0.82 15.39
N GLY A 103 -16.94 1.33 15.00
CA GLY A 103 -15.81 1.57 15.91
C GLY A 103 -16.14 2.57 17.00
N LEU A 104 -16.78 3.70 16.65
CA LEU A 104 -17.26 4.69 17.61
C LEU A 104 -18.33 4.12 18.54
N GLY A 105 -19.27 3.33 18.00
CA GLY A 105 -20.28 2.63 18.80
C GLY A 105 -19.64 1.66 19.81
N TYR A 106 -18.62 0.92 19.40
CA TYR A 106 -17.85 0.05 20.28
C TYR A 106 -17.14 0.82 21.40
N PHE A 107 -16.50 1.96 21.09
CA PHE A 107 -15.86 2.80 22.11
C PHE A 107 -16.86 3.43 23.08
N ALA A 108 -18.03 3.84 22.58
CA ALA A 108 -19.10 4.37 23.42
C ALA A 108 -19.60 3.31 24.42
N LEU A 109 -19.74 2.04 24.00
CA LEU A 109 -20.11 0.93 24.88
C LEU A 109 -19.06 0.66 25.97
N LEU A 110 -17.79 0.93 25.71
CA LEU A 110 -16.70 0.84 26.68
C LEU A 110 -16.64 2.04 27.66
N GLY A 111 -17.57 2.98 27.55
CA GLY A 111 -17.62 4.19 28.38
C GLY A 111 -16.70 5.32 27.92
N ALA A 112 -15.98 5.13 26.80
CA ALA A 112 -15.17 6.19 26.20
C ALA A 112 -16.07 7.12 25.38
N HIS A 113 -16.26 8.34 25.87
CA HIS A 113 -17.05 9.36 25.20
C HIS A 113 -16.12 10.34 24.48
N VAL A 114 -16.52 10.78 23.30
CA VAL A 114 -15.87 11.88 22.58
C VAL A 114 -16.14 13.17 23.38
N GLY A 115 -15.19 13.55 24.24
CA GLY A 115 -15.27 14.77 25.04
C GLY A 115 -14.68 15.98 24.32
N GLY A 116 -15.35 17.14 24.44
CA GLY A 116 -14.84 18.51 24.23
C GLY A 116 -13.60 18.73 23.34
N GLY A 117 -13.64 18.31 22.07
CA GLY A 117 -12.58 18.60 21.08
C GLY A 117 -11.49 17.52 20.95
N ASP A 118 -11.61 16.38 21.64
CA ASP A 118 -10.71 15.25 21.48
C ASP A 118 -11.18 14.30 20.36
N TYR A 119 -10.56 14.41 19.19
CA TYR A 119 -10.84 13.55 18.03
C TYR A 119 -10.08 12.21 18.05
N SER A 120 -9.38 11.88 19.14
CA SER A 120 -8.57 10.65 19.24
C SER A 120 -9.38 9.38 18.97
N LEU A 121 -10.62 9.29 19.45
CA LEU A 121 -11.50 8.15 19.21
C LEU A 121 -11.96 8.05 17.75
N LEU A 122 -12.18 9.19 17.09
CA LEU A 122 -12.50 9.24 15.67
C LEU A 122 -11.30 8.79 14.83
N TYR A 123 -10.09 9.25 15.15
CA TYR A 123 -8.88 8.78 14.49
C TYR A 123 -8.64 7.29 14.70
N LEU A 124 -8.86 6.78 15.92
CA LEU A 124 -8.69 5.37 16.20
C LEU A 124 -9.70 4.51 15.42
N ALA A 125 -10.97 4.92 15.39
CA ALA A 125 -12.00 4.25 14.60
C ALA A 125 -11.70 4.31 13.09
N ALA A 126 -11.21 5.45 12.59
CA ALA A 126 -10.74 5.62 11.22
C ALA A 126 -9.57 4.68 10.90
N CYS A 127 -8.54 4.61 11.73
CA CYS A 127 -7.42 3.69 11.55
C CYS A 127 -7.86 2.22 11.55
N MET A 128 -8.82 1.85 12.41
CA MET A 128 -9.37 0.49 12.45
C MET A 128 -10.23 0.14 11.23
N SER A 129 -10.76 1.13 10.52
CA SER A 129 -11.56 0.92 9.31
C SER A 129 -10.72 0.61 8.07
N LEU A 130 -9.43 0.95 8.09
CA LEU A 130 -8.51 0.78 6.97
C LEU A 130 -7.97 -0.65 6.90
N SER A 131 -7.96 -1.21 5.70
CA SER A 131 -7.44 -2.54 5.40
C SER A 131 -6.03 -2.43 4.82
N SER A 132 -5.24 -3.49 4.96
CA SER A 132 -3.92 -3.56 4.34
C SER A 132 -4.06 -3.95 2.87
N THR A 133 -4.27 -2.98 1.99
CA THR A 133 -4.43 -3.16 0.53
C THR A 133 -3.38 -4.11 -0.03
N LEU A 134 -2.11 -3.90 0.31
CA LEU A 134 -0.99 -4.67 -0.23
C LEU A 134 -1.04 -6.16 0.10
N VAL A 135 -1.40 -6.48 1.34
CA VAL A 135 -1.47 -7.87 1.80
C VAL A 135 -2.66 -8.56 1.14
N VAL A 136 -3.82 -7.92 1.11
CA VAL A 136 -5.02 -8.47 0.48
C VAL A 136 -4.79 -8.69 -1.00
N VAL A 137 -4.27 -7.69 -1.73
CA VAL A 137 -4.04 -7.83 -3.17
C VAL A 137 -2.99 -8.89 -3.46
N LYS A 138 -1.89 -8.95 -2.69
CA LYS A 138 -0.91 -10.02 -2.86
C LYS A 138 -1.53 -11.40 -2.66
N ILE A 139 -2.37 -11.58 -1.64
CA ILE A 139 -3.05 -12.86 -1.40
C ILE A 139 -3.96 -13.22 -2.58
N LEU A 140 -4.76 -12.27 -3.09
CA LEU A 140 -5.61 -12.50 -4.26
C LEU A 140 -4.78 -12.84 -5.50
N ASN A 141 -3.64 -12.18 -5.71
CA ASN A 141 -2.70 -12.45 -6.79
C ASN A 141 -2.11 -13.86 -6.68
N ASP A 142 -1.59 -14.22 -5.50
CA ASP A 142 -1.00 -15.54 -5.23
C ASP A 142 -2.03 -16.67 -5.39
N ARG A 143 -3.32 -16.37 -5.18
CA ARG A 143 -4.46 -17.28 -5.40
C ARG A 143 -4.99 -17.28 -6.83
N MET A 144 -4.50 -16.39 -7.70
CA MET A 144 -5.06 -16.15 -9.05
C MET A 144 -6.55 -15.76 -9.03
N GLU A 145 -7.01 -15.10 -7.96
CA GLU A 145 -8.42 -14.75 -7.73
C GLU A 145 -8.77 -13.30 -8.15
N LEU A 146 -7.80 -12.51 -8.61
CA LEU A 146 -7.98 -11.11 -9.03
C LEU A 146 -9.06 -10.94 -10.11
N ASP A 147 -9.22 -11.95 -10.96
CA ASP A 147 -10.16 -11.96 -12.07
C ASP A 147 -11.55 -12.54 -11.71
N THR A 148 -11.77 -12.95 -10.47
CA THR A 148 -13.07 -13.44 -10.01
C THR A 148 -14.00 -12.26 -9.68
N LEU A 149 -15.33 -12.50 -9.65
CA LEU A 149 -16.28 -11.46 -9.23
C LEU A 149 -15.98 -10.93 -7.81
N PRO A 150 -15.74 -11.80 -6.80
CA PRO A 150 -15.32 -11.34 -5.47
C PRO A 150 -14.00 -10.57 -5.52
N GLY A 151 -13.00 -11.07 -6.25
CA GLY A 151 -11.69 -10.42 -6.37
C GLY A 151 -11.78 -9.01 -6.95
N ARG A 152 -12.56 -8.82 -8.02
CA ARG A 152 -12.79 -7.50 -8.64
C ARG A 152 -13.51 -6.54 -7.71
N ILE A 153 -14.52 -7.01 -6.98
CA ILE A 153 -15.22 -6.19 -5.98
C ILE A 153 -14.24 -5.79 -4.88
N THR A 154 -13.45 -6.73 -4.34
CA THR A 154 -12.44 -6.45 -3.32
C THR A 154 -11.40 -5.45 -3.81
N LEU A 155 -10.86 -5.61 -5.02
CA LEU A 155 -9.91 -4.65 -5.60
C LEU A 155 -10.51 -3.25 -5.72
N GLY A 156 -11.74 -3.14 -6.23
CA GLY A 156 -12.42 -1.85 -6.34
C GLY A 156 -12.69 -1.20 -5.00
N VAL A 157 -13.09 -1.98 -4.00
CA VAL A 157 -13.26 -1.52 -2.62
C VAL A 157 -11.94 -1.00 -2.04
N LEU A 158 -10.83 -1.72 -2.22
CA LEU A 158 -9.51 -1.32 -1.76
C LEU A 158 -9.05 0.01 -2.40
N VAL A 159 -9.31 0.21 -3.69
CA VAL A 159 -8.99 1.48 -4.37
C VAL A 159 -9.81 2.65 -3.81
N ILE A 160 -11.11 2.44 -3.57
CA ILE A 160 -11.97 3.47 -2.96
C ILE A 160 -11.55 3.73 -1.51
N GLN A 161 -11.10 2.70 -0.80
CA GLN A 161 -10.61 2.80 0.58
C GLN A 161 -9.32 3.63 0.67
N ASP A 162 -8.39 3.50 -0.28
CA ASP A 162 -7.21 4.37 -0.35
C ASP A 162 -7.62 5.84 -0.58
N LEU A 163 -8.69 6.09 -1.35
CA LEU A 163 -9.23 7.44 -1.54
C LEU A 163 -9.83 8.02 -0.24
N TRP A 164 -10.50 7.18 0.55
CA TRP A 164 -10.94 7.55 1.90
C TRP A 164 -9.77 7.93 2.81
N ALA A 165 -8.67 7.17 2.76
CA ALA A 165 -7.47 7.49 3.55
C ALA A 165 -6.89 8.86 3.17
N VAL A 166 -6.83 9.19 1.86
CA VAL A 166 -6.42 10.52 1.39
C VAL A 166 -7.35 11.62 1.93
N VAL A 167 -8.66 11.40 1.87
CA VAL A 167 -9.66 12.35 2.41
C VAL A 167 -9.44 12.55 3.91
N MET A 168 -9.23 11.48 4.67
CA MET A 168 -8.98 11.56 6.11
C MET A 168 -7.72 12.37 6.44
N LEU A 169 -6.62 12.13 5.73
CA LEU A 169 -5.37 12.87 5.91
C LEU A 169 -5.50 14.34 5.51
N ALA A 170 -6.30 14.65 4.48
CA ALA A 170 -6.57 16.02 4.06
C ALA A 170 -7.43 16.79 5.09
N VAL A 171 -8.37 16.11 5.74
CA VAL A 171 -9.26 16.68 6.75
C VAL A 171 -8.58 16.81 8.12
N GLN A 172 -7.62 15.93 8.43
CA GLN A 172 -6.87 15.89 9.70
C GLN A 172 -6.41 17.26 10.24
N PRO A 173 -5.75 18.14 9.46
CA PRO A 173 -5.25 19.42 9.99
C PRO A 173 -6.35 20.44 10.35
N ASN A 174 -7.59 20.28 9.85
CA ASN A 174 -8.65 21.29 9.98
C ASN A 174 -9.98 20.71 10.51
N ILE A 175 -9.96 19.69 11.37
CA ILE A 175 -11.20 19.08 11.88
C ILE A 175 -12.07 20.09 12.66
N SER A 176 -11.44 21.01 13.39
CA SER A 176 -12.14 22.00 14.23
C SER A 176 -12.82 23.12 13.43
N ASN A 177 -12.33 23.42 12.23
CA ASN A 177 -12.90 24.38 11.28
C ASN A 177 -12.81 23.78 9.86
N PRO A 178 -13.80 22.98 9.44
CA PRO A 178 -13.74 22.32 8.15
C PRO A 178 -13.88 23.34 7.02
N ASP A 179 -12.76 23.89 6.56
CA ASP A 179 -12.72 24.56 5.28
C ASP A 179 -13.03 23.53 4.19
N LEU A 180 -14.05 23.81 3.39
CA LEU A 180 -14.46 22.94 2.28
C LEU A 180 -13.44 22.96 1.12
N LEU A 181 -12.62 24.01 1.05
CA LEU A 181 -11.67 24.24 -0.04
C LEU A 181 -10.51 23.22 -0.05
N PRO A 182 -9.79 22.93 1.05
CA PRO A 182 -8.76 21.87 1.10
C PRO A 182 -9.28 20.48 0.77
N LEU A 183 -10.50 20.16 1.21
CA LEU A 183 -11.16 18.88 0.90
C LEU A 183 -11.46 18.75 -0.60
N ALA A 184 -12.08 19.78 -1.17
CA ALA A 184 -12.37 19.84 -2.61
C ALA A 184 -11.09 19.77 -3.45
N LEU A 185 -10.03 20.48 -3.04
CA LEU A 185 -8.72 20.45 -3.69
C LEU A 185 -8.08 19.05 -3.65
N SER A 186 -8.18 18.33 -2.54
CA SER A 186 -7.59 17.00 -2.40
C SER A 186 -8.32 15.95 -3.25
N LEU A 187 -9.66 16.00 -3.26
CA LEU A 187 -10.48 15.17 -4.16
C LEU A 187 -10.22 15.51 -5.62
N TRP A 188 -10.12 16.81 -5.95
CA TRP A 188 -9.80 17.27 -7.30
C TRP A 188 -8.43 16.77 -7.77
N LYS A 189 -7.41 16.82 -6.91
CA LYS A 189 -6.08 16.28 -7.19
C LYS A 189 -6.10 14.79 -7.49
N GLY A 190 -6.83 14.00 -6.69
CA GLY A 190 -7.02 12.57 -6.92
C GLY A 190 -7.70 12.28 -8.26
N ALA A 191 -8.82 12.96 -8.53
CA ALA A 191 -9.54 12.83 -9.80
C ALA A 191 -8.67 13.26 -10.99
N LEU A 192 -7.91 14.35 -10.85
CA LEU A 192 -7.00 14.86 -11.87
C LEU A 192 -5.86 13.87 -12.16
N LEU A 193 -5.31 13.20 -11.15
CA LEU A 193 -4.31 12.14 -11.37
C LEU A 193 -4.90 10.97 -12.16
N VAL A 194 -6.09 10.50 -11.79
CA VAL A 194 -6.75 9.36 -12.47
C VAL A 194 -7.11 9.73 -13.91
N VAL A 195 -7.86 10.81 -14.10
CA VAL A 195 -8.33 11.24 -15.43
C VAL A 195 -7.16 11.69 -16.29
N GLY A 196 -6.24 12.48 -15.73
CA GLY A 196 -5.05 12.98 -16.42
C GLY A 196 -4.08 11.87 -16.78
N GLY A 197 -3.82 10.92 -15.87
CA GLY A 197 -2.96 9.76 -16.13
C GLY A 197 -3.53 8.85 -17.21
N LEU A 198 -4.84 8.52 -17.14
CA LEU A 198 -5.51 7.73 -18.16
C LEU A 198 -5.58 8.45 -19.51
N ALA A 199 -5.88 9.76 -19.53
CA ALA A 199 -5.88 10.55 -20.75
C ALA A 199 -4.47 10.61 -21.38
N LEU A 200 -3.45 10.93 -20.58
CA LEU A 200 -2.06 11.00 -21.03
C LEU A 200 -1.63 9.65 -21.59
N SER A 201 -1.98 8.54 -20.93
CA SER A 201 -1.68 7.20 -21.43
C SER A 201 -2.27 6.93 -22.80
N LYS A 202 -3.52 7.33 -23.04
CA LYS A 202 -4.22 7.13 -24.31
C LYS A 202 -3.54 7.84 -25.48
N TYR A 203 -2.89 8.98 -25.25
CA TYR A 203 -2.19 9.74 -26.30
C TYR A 203 -0.71 9.39 -26.41
N VAL A 204 -0.02 9.15 -25.29
CA VAL A 204 1.44 9.00 -25.23
C VAL A 204 1.89 7.56 -25.47
N LEU A 205 1.21 6.57 -24.86
CA LEU A 205 1.63 5.16 -24.95
C LEU A 205 1.59 4.62 -26.39
N PRO A 206 0.57 4.90 -27.23
CA PRO A 206 0.57 4.39 -28.59
C PRO A 206 1.79 4.85 -29.40
N TYR A 207 2.26 6.07 -29.16
CA TYR A 207 3.43 6.62 -29.86
C TYR A 207 4.74 6.01 -29.37
N LEU A 208 4.90 5.89 -28.05
CA LEU A 208 6.08 5.23 -27.46
C LEU A 208 6.16 3.76 -27.87
N PHE A 209 5.10 2.99 -27.67
CA PHE A 209 5.12 1.55 -27.95
C PHE A 209 5.25 1.24 -29.44
N ARG A 210 4.72 2.07 -30.37
CA ARG A 210 4.97 1.88 -31.82
C ARG A 210 6.45 1.98 -32.19
N SER A 211 7.20 2.85 -31.52
CA SER A 211 8.63 3.06 -31.79
C SER A 211 9.50 1.96 -31.19
N VAL A 212 9.00 1.33 -30.11
CA VAL A 212 9.75 0.43 -29.23
C VAL A 212 9.40 -1.05 -29.45
N ALA A 213 8.26 -1.34 -30.11
CA ALA A 213 7.68 -2.68 -30.28
C ALA A 213 8.60 -3.75 -30.91
N LYS A 214 9.67 -3.34 -31.61
CA LYS A 214 10.60 -4.28 -32.24
C LYS A 214 11.59 -4.93 -31.27
N ALA A 215 11.73 -4.41 -30.05
CA ALA A 215 12.68 -4.88 -29.05
C ALA A 215 11.99 -5.13 -27.69
N PRO A 216 11.81 -6.40 -27.27
CA PRO A 216 11.11 -6.75 -26.01
C PRO A 216 11.73 -6.14 -24.75
N GLU A 217 13.05 -5.95 -24.73
CA GLU A 217 13.75 -5.30 -23.61
C GLU A 217 13.37 -3.83 -23.49
N LEU A 218 13.25 -3.16 -24.63
CA LEU A 218 12.91 -1.75 -24.72
C LEU A 218 11.45 -1.51 -24.31
N VAL A 219 10.57 -2.47 -24.61
CA VAL A 219 9.16 -2.49 -24.16
C VAL A 219 9.07 -2.52 -22.63
N LEU A 220 9.84 -3.39 -21.96
CA LEU A 220 9.89 -3.46 -20.50
C LEU A 220 10.42 -2.15 -19.89
N VAL A 221 11.55 -1.64 -20.41
CA VAL A 221 12.16 -0.40 -19.89
C VAL A 221 11.19 0.77 -20.04
N THR A 222 10.48 0.85 -21.16
CA THR A 222 9.47 1.88 -21.39
C THR A 222 8.28 1.76 -20.44
N ALA A 223 7.81 0.54 -20.18
CA ALA A 223 6.74 0.28 -19.23
C ALA A 223 7.12 0.65 -17.79
N LEU A 224 8.33 0.30 -17.36
CA LEU A 224 8.85 0.68 -16.04
C LEU A 224 9.08 2.20 -15.94
N ALA A 225 9.61 2.84 -16.99
CA ALA A 225 9.72 4.29 -17.04
C ALA A 225 8.36 4.97 -16.90
N TRP A 226 7.32 4.44 -17.57
CA TRP A 226 5.94 4.93 -17.43
C TRP A 226 5.41 4.76 -16.01
N CYS A 227 5.66 3.61 -15.38
CA CYS A 227 5.31 3.33 -14.00
C CYS A 227 5.91 4.37 -13.04
N PHE A 228 7.23 4.56 -13.06
CA PHE A 228 7.90 5.51 -12.17
C PHE A 228 7.55 6.96 -12.49
N PHE A 229 7.29 7.29 -13.76
CA PHE A 229 6.84 8.62 -14.16
C PHE A 229 5.51 9.00 -13.53
N LEU A 230 4.49 8.14 -13.63
CA LEU A 230 3.18 8.40 -13.00
C LEU A 230 3.24 8.32 -11.47
N ALA A 231 4.03 7.41 -10.90
CA ALA A 231 4.28 7.37 -9.46
C ALA A 231 4.92 8.69 -8.96
N GLY A 232 5.86 9.25 -9.72
CA GLY A 232 6.47 10.55 -9.45
C GLY A 232 5.47 11.69 -9.49
N ILE A 233 4.63 11.75 -10.54
CA ILE A 233 3.55 12.75 -10.65
C ILE A 233 2.60 12.66 -9.46
N ALA A 234 2.20 11.44 -9.05
CA ALA A 234 1.35 11.25 -7.89
C ALA A 234 1.96 11.87 -6.62
N SER A 235 3.25 11.60 -6.38
CA SER A 235 3.98 12.18 -5.25
C SER A 235 4.05 13.72 -5.31
N PHE A 236 4.26 14.31 -6.48
CA PHE A 236 4.29 15.76 -6.66
C PHE A 236 2.95 16.43 -6.34
N ILE A 237 1.84 15.75 -6.63
CA ILE A 237 0.49 16.27 -6.38
C ILE A 237 0.09 16.11 -4.90
N GLY A 238 0.84 15.31 -4.12
CA GLY A 238 0.59 14.99 -2.71
C GLY A 238 -0.23 13.71 -2.52
N LEU A 239 -0.20 12.80 -3.50
CA LEU A 239 -0.83 11.47 -3.44
C LEU A 239 0.23 10.39 -3.23
N SER A 240 -0.23 9.20 -2.83
CA SER A 240 0.59 7.99 -2.72
C SER A 240 1.26 7.63 -4.05
N ARG A 241 2.54 7.25 -4.02
CA ARG A 241 3.27 6.73 -5.20
C ARG A 241 2.65 5.44 -5.72
N GLU A 242 2.09 4.67 -4.79
CA GLU A 242 1.32 3.44 -4.95
C GLU A 242 0.14 3.63 -5.92
N MET A 243 -0.62 4.72 -5.73
CA MET A 243 -1.78 5.04 -6.56
C MET A 243 -1.34 5.38 -7.99
N GLY A 244 -0.27 6.16 -8.15
CA GLY A 244 0.30 6.45 -9.46
C GLY A 244 0.78 5.20 -10.19
N ALA A 245 1.40 4.26 -9.47
CA ALA A 245 1.86 2.99 -10.02
C ALA A 245 0.69 2.09 -10.47
N LEU A 246 -0.37 2.01 -9.67
CA LEU A 246 -1.59 1.29 -10.02
C LEU A 246 -2.22 1.85 -11.29
N ILE A 247 -2.41 3.18 -11.35
CA ILE A 247 -2.96 3.86 -12.53
C ILE A 247 -2.08 3.62 -13.76
N ALA A 248 -0.74 3.62 -13.61
CA ALA A 248 0.18 3.31 -14.68
C ALA A 248 -0.03 1.89 -15.23
N GLY A 249 -0.18 0.90 -14.35
CA GLY A 249 -0.47 -0.48 -14.73
C GLY A 249 -1.81 -0.59 -15.46
N VAL A 250 -2.86 -0.04 -14.87
CA VAL A 250 -4.22 -0.03 -15.45
C VAL A 250 -4.25 0.66 -16.82
N SER A 251 -3.46 1.71 -16.99
CA SER A 251 -3.35 2.40 -18.27
C SER A 251 -2.73 1.54 -19.36
N LEU A 252 -1.74 0.71 -18.99
CA LEU A 252 -1.01 -0.16 -19.90
C LEU A 252 -1.73 -1.50 -20.14
N SER A 253 -2.65 -1.92 -19.25
CA SER A 253 -3.42 -3.17 -19.38
C SER A 253 -4.28 -3.23 -20.65
N THR A 254 -4.62 -2.07 -21.23
CA THR A 254 -5.41 -1.97 -22.46
C THR A 254 -4.61 -2.15 -23.76
N PHE A 255 -3.27 -2.21 -23.68
CA PHE A 255 -2.38 -2.32 -24.83
C PHE A 255 -2.00 -3.78 -25.14
N PRO A 256 -1.74 -4.13 -26.42
CA PRO A 256 -1.46 -5.51 -26.82
C PRO A 256 -0.14 -6.09 -26.27
N TYR A 257 0.77 -5.24 -25.80
CA TYR A 257 2.07 -5.66 -25.24
C TYR A 257 2.02 -5.88 -23.72
N ASN A 258 0.83 -5.82 -23.10
CA ASN A 258 0.66 -5.97 -21.65
C ASN A 258 1.18 -7.32 -21.12
N LEU A 259 0.96 -8.43 -21.84
CA LEU A 259 1.37 -9.78 -21.42
C LEU A 259 2.89 -9.93 -21.36
N ASP A 260 3.61 -9.37 -22.34
CA ASP A 260 5.08 -9.40 -22.38
C ASP A 260 5.68 -8.58 -21.24
N VAL A 261 5.10 -7.40 -20.98
CA VAL A 261 5.49 -6.54 -19.86
C VAL A 261 5.21 -7.25 -18.54
N MET A 262 4.02 -7.82 -18.39
CA MET A 262 3.58 -8.52 -17.18
C MET A 262 4.52 -9.69 -16.85
N ALA A 263 4.79 -10.57 -17.81
CA ALA A 263 5.66 -11.72 -17.59
C ALA A 263 7.07 -11.34 -17.09
N LYS A 264 7.64 -10.25 -17.63
CA LYS A 264 8.97 -9.78 -17.23
C LYS A 264 8.94 -8.96 -15.94
N ALA A 265 7.95 -8.09 -15.76
CA ALA A 265 7.82 -7.23 -14.59
C ALA A 265 7.50 -8.04 -13.32
N THR A 266 6.76 -9.15 -13.44
CA THR A 266 6.46 -10.07 -12.33
C THR A 266 7.73 -10.59 -11.64
N SER A 267 8.75 -11.00 -12.39
CA SER A 267 10.01 -11.48 -11.79
C SER A 267 10.75 -10.39 -11.01
N ILE A 268 10.77 -9.17 -11.54
CA ILE A 268 11.39 -8.02 -10.87
C ILE A 268 10.59 -7.68 -9.61
N ARG A 269 9.27 -7.58 -9.74
CA ARG A 269 8.34 -7.35 -8.63
C ARG A 269 8.58 -8.34 -7.50
N ASP A 270 8.60 -9.64 -7.75
CA ASP A 270 8.65 -10.67 -6.70
C ASP A 270 9.90 -10.55 -5.82
N PHE A 271 11.03 -10.19 -6.44
CA PHE A 271 12.26 -9.88 -5.72
C PHE A 271 12.10 -8.67 -4.78
N PHE A 272 11.67 -7.52 -5.31
CA PHE A 272 11.54 -6.31 -4.49
C PHE A 272 10.40 -6.37 -3.48
N VAL A 273 9.31 -7.09 -3.78
CA VAL A 273 8.21 -7.34 -2.83
C VAL A 273 8.69 -8.17 -1.64
N THR A 274 9.59 -9.12 -1.87
CA THR A 274 10.22 -9.86 -0.78
C THR A 274 10.99 -8.91 0.14
N LEU A 275 11.80 -8.01 -0.43
CA LEU A 275 12.50 -6.98 0.33
C LEU A 275 11.53 -6.04 1.07
N PHE A 276 10.40 -5.69 0.45
CA PHE A 276 9.37 -4.87 1.08
C PHE A 276 8.83 -5.48 2.37
N PHE A 277 8.41 -6.75 2.33
CA PHE A 277 7.85 -7.40 3.51
C PHE A 277 8.90 -7.62 4.61
N VAL A 278 10.16 -7.89 4.24
CA VAL A 278 11.26 -7.96 5.20
C VAL A 278 11.52 -6.59 5.82
N ALA A 279 11.56 -5.52 5.04
CA ALA A 279 11.74 -4.16 5.54
C ALA A 279 10.61 -3.72 6.48
N LEU A 280 9.36 -4.08 6.16
CA LEU A 280 8.19 -3.83 7.00
C LEU A 280 8.31 -4.57 8.34
N GLY A 281 8.69 -5.86 8.31
CA GLY A 281 8.95 -6.64 9.53
C GLY A 281 10.09 -6.05 10.36
N ALA A 282 11.18 -5.61 9.73
CA ALA A 282 12.32 -4.98 10.39
C ALA A 282 11.98 -3.59 10.97
N SER A 283 11.01 -2.89 10.39
CA SER A 283 10.56 -1.58 10.88
C SER A 283 9.63 -1.69 12.08
N SER A 284 9.11 -2.89 12.38
CA SER A 284 8.39 -3.11 13.64
C SER A 284 9.35 -2.82 14.79
N ARG A 285 9.05 -1.77 15.56
CA ARG A 285 9.87 -1.36 16.69
C ARG A 285 9.35 -2.06 17.94
N SER A 286 10.26 -2.65 18.72
CA SER A 286 9.91 -3.22 20.02
C SER A 286 9.31 -2.11 20.89
N SER A 287 8.04 -2.30 21.23
CA SER A 287 7.20 -1.51 22.12
C SER A 287 7.70 -1.50 23.58
N SER A 288 9.01 -1.61 23.82
CA SER A 288 9.59 -1.52 25.16
C SER A 288 9.51 -0.11 25.76
N HIS A 289 9.26 0.92 24.94
CA HIS A 289 8.97 2.28 25.41
C HIS A 289 7.47 2.59 25.57
N PHE A 290 6.55 1.75 25.09
CA PHE A 290 5.11 1.96 25.27
C PHE A 290 4.68 1.73 26.73
N TRP A 291 5.36 0.81 27.42
CA TRP A 291 5.17 0.58 28.86
C TRP A 291 5.86 1.62 29.76
N ALA A 292 6.74 2.45 29.20
CA ALA A 292 7.46 3.50 29.94
C ALA A 292 6.73 4.85 29.89
N CYS A 293 5.41 4.87 29.68
CA CYS A 293 4.60 6.08 29.81
C CYS A 293 4.08 6.20 31.26
N PRO A 294 4.63 7.08 32.12
CA PRO A 294 4.23 7.18 33.52
C PRO A 294 2.92 7.96 33.72
N ARG A 295 2.16 8.25 32.65
CA ARG A 295 1.15 9.32 32.67
C ARG A 295 -0.30 8.90 32.88
N ILE A 296 -0.58 7.65 33.25
CA ILE A 296 -1.93 7.15 33.57
C ILE A 296 -2.02 6.67 35.03
N ARG A 297 -1.14 7.14 35.93
CA ARG A 297 -1.28 6.88 37.37
C ARG A 297 -0.96 8.14 38.17
N THR A 298 -1.92 9.06 38.25
CA THR A 298 -2.25 9.92 39.42
C THR A 298 -3.18 11.08 39.02
N ARG A 299 -4.50 10.84 39.04
CA ARG A 299 -5.52 11.88 39.27
C ARG A 299 -6.68 11.25 40.05
N SER A 300 -6.40 10.80 41.26
CA SER A 300 -7.43 10.37 42.21
C SER A 300 -7.01 10.56 43.68
N ALA A 301 -6.11 11.50 43.96
CA ALA A 301 -5.77 11.91 45.31
C ALA A 301 -5.47 13.40 45.29
N LEU A 302 -6.48 14.22 45.59
CA LEU A 302 -6.41 15.59 46.12
C LEU A 302 -7.83 16.19 46.09
N THR A 303 -8.70 15.66 46.94
CA THR A 303 -9.84 16.38 47.54
C THR A 303 -9.97 15.87 48.97
N SER A 304 -9.26 16.53 49.87
CA SER A 304 -9.51 16.58 51.31
C SER A 304 -9.47 18.06 51.69
#